data_AF-A0A3N5KK55-F1
#
_entry.id   AF-A0A3N5KK55-F1
#
_cell.length_a   1.000
_cell.length_b   1.000
_cell.length_c   1.000
_cell.angle_alpha   90.00
_cell.angle_beta   90.00
_cell.angle_gamma   90.00
#
_symmetry.space_group_name_H-M   'P 1'
#
loop_
_entity.id
_entity.type
_entity.pdbx_description
1 polymer ?
#
loop_
_entity_poly.entity_id
_entity_poly.type
_entity_poly.pdbx_seq_one_letter_code
_entity_poly.pdbx_strand_id
1 'polypeptide(L)' 'GVYSSFLKHAYRAAERYDVSGAEILLKCAERKLVGGQEDQIIDVAVEIANDRALAAR' A
#
# COMPACT_ATOMS: atom_id res chain seq x y z
N GLY A 1 -5.52 16.85 1.05
CA GLY A 1 -4.20 17.20 0.50
C GLY A 1 -3.22 16.10 0.84
N VAL A 2 -3.48 14.91 0.31
CA VAL A 2 -2.71 13.69 0.53
C VAL A 2 -2.11 13.35 -0.85
N TYR A 3 -0.99 12.62 -0.93
CA TYR A 3 -0.57 11.86 -2.14
C TYR A 3 0.45 12.41 -3.15
N SER A 4 1.32 13.37 -2.84
CA SER A 4 2.56 13.52 -3.65
C SER A 4 3.69 12.62 -3.13
N SER A 5 3.91 12.55 -1.80
CA SER A 5 4.95 11.71 -1.21
C SER A 5 4.62 10.21 -1.34
N PHE A 6 3.39 9.82 -0.99
CA PHE A 6 2.98 8.42 -0.91
C PHE A 6 3.09 7.66 -2.24
N LEU A 7 2.93 8.34 -3.37
CA LEU A 7 2.95 7.70 -4.69
C LEU A 7 4.23 6.89 -4.90
N LYS A 8 5.40 7.51 -4.67
CA LYS A 8 6.69 6.85 -4.87
C LYS A 8 6.90 5.71 -3.87
N HIS A 9 6.44 5.86 -2.62
CA HIS A 9 6.56 4.84 -1.60
C HIS A 9 5.64 3.65 -1.88
N ALA A 10 4.40 3.89 -2.30
CA ALA A 10 3.43 2.85 -2.65
C ALA A 10 3.90 2.02 -3.84
N TYR A 11 4.40 2.64 -4.91
CA TYR A 11 4.91 1.88 -6.06
C TYR A 11 6.19 1.10 -5.75
N ARG A 12 7.07 1.61 -4.88
CA ARG A 12 8.23 0.84 -4.39
C ARG A 12 7.82 -0.36 -3.55
N ALA A 13 6.81 -0.21 -2.68
CA ALA A 13 6.28 -1.32 -1.90
C ALA A 13 5.56 -2.33 -2.81
N ALA A 14 4.78 -1.85 -3.78
CA ALA A 14 4.12 -2.68 -4.78
C ALA A 14 5.10 -3.60 -5.52
N GLU A 15 6.21 -3.04 -6.02
CA GLU A 15 7.27 -3.83 -6.67
C GLU A 15 7.89 -4.86 -5.73
N ARG A 16 8.10 -4.51 -4.44
CA ARG A 16 8.71 -5.39 -3.45
C ARG A 16 7.82 -6.58 -3.06
N TYR A 17 6.51 -6.36 -3.00
CA TYR A 17 5.54 -7.35 -2.49
C TYR A 17 4.69 -7.98 -3.60
N ASP A 18 4.95 -7.65 -4.87
CA ASP A 18 4.19 -8.14 -6.04
C ASP A 18 2.67 -7.88 -5.91
N VAL A 19 2.32 -6.64 -5.56
CA VAL A 19 0.92 -6.19 -5.39
C VAL A 19 0.66 -4.90 -6.19
N SER A 20 -0.59 -4.46 -6.24
CA SER A 20 -0.97 -3.24 -6.96
C SER A 20 -0.64 -1.97 -6.15
N GLY A 21 0.17 -1.07 -6.74
CA GLY A 21 0.44 0.25 -6.16
C GLY A 21 -0.84 1.10 -6.00
N ALA A 22 -1.77 1.00 -6.94
CA ALA A 22 -3.05 1.70 -6.86
C ALA A 22 -3.92 1.20 -5.69
N GLU A 23 -3.90 -0.10 -5.43
CA GLU A 23 -4.62 -0.72 -4.32
C GLU A 23 -4.03 -0.31 -2.97
N ILE A 24 -2.70 -0.27 -2.86
CA ILE A 24 -2.02 0.29 -1.68
C ILE A 24 -2.49 1.72 -1.41
N LEU A 25 -2.52 2.57 -2.44
CA LEU A 25 -2.94 3.98 -2.29
C LEU A 25 -4.40 4.08 -1.84
N LEU A 26 -5.28 3.22 -2.37
CA LEU A 26 -6.69 3.16 -2.00
C LEU A 26 -6.87 2.77 -0.53
N LYS A 27 -6.24 1.67 -0.08
CA LYS A 27 -6.27 1.25 1.34
C LYS A 27 -5.68 2.31 2.26
N CYS A 28 -4.62 3.02 1.85
CA CYS A 28 -4.09 4.16 2.61
C CYS A 28 -5.13 5.29 2.75
N ALA A 29 -5.97 5.51 1.73
CA ALA A 29 -6.99 6.55 1.74
C ALA A 29 -8.16 6.15 2.63
N GLU A 30 -8.56 4.88 2.58
CA GLU A 30 -9.57 4.28 3.47
C GLU A 30 -9.15 4.40 4.94
N ARG A 31 -7.86 4.21 5.23
CA ARG A 31 -7.25 4.41 6.56
C ARG A 31 -7.06 5.87 6.95
N LYS A 32 -7.33 6.81 6.05
CA LYS A 32 -7.15 8.26 6.24
C LYS A 32 -5.73 8.62 6.70
N LEU A 33 -4.72 7.93 6.15
CA LEU A 33 -3.32 8.24 6.45
C LEU A 33 -2.97 9.67 6.03
N VAL A 34 -2.11 10.30 6.81
CA VAL A 34 -1.59 11.65 6.58
C VAL A 34 -0.09 11.61 6.28
N GLY A 35 0.44 12.69 5.71
CA GLY A 35 1.88 12.79 5.41
C GLY A 35 2.73 12.57 6.67
N GLY A 36 3.85 11.85 6.54
CA GLY A 36 4.67 11.40 7.66
C GLY A 36 4.37 9.97 8.14
N GLN A 37 3.32 9.32 7.60
CA GLN A 37 2.96 7.93 7.89
C GLN A 37 3.34 6.96 6.74
N GLU A 38 4.43 7.26 6.03
CA GLU A 38 4.90 6.46 4.89
C GLU A 38 5.31 5.03 5.29
N ASP A 39 5.60 4.77 6.57
CA ASP A 39 5.89 3.45 7.13
C ASP A 39 4.71 2.48 6.97
N GLN A 40 3.49 2.97 7.16
CA GLN A 40 2.25 2.18 7.09
C GLN A 40 1.96 1.63 5.68
N ILE A 41 2.59 2.19 4.65
CA ILE A 41 2.46 1.72 3.26
C ILE A 41 3.00 0.29 3.11
N ILE A 42 4.05 -0.05 3.86
CA ILE A 42 4.64 -1.40 3.86
C ILE A 42 3.66 -2.40 4.47
N ASP A 43 3.03 -2.04 5.59
CA ASP A 43 2.04 -2.90 6.26
C ASP A 43 0.84 -3.18 5.34
N VAL A 44 0.36 -2.15 4.63
CA VAL A 44 -0.71 -2.29 3.63
C VAL A 44 -0.28 -3.23 2.48
N ALA A 45 0.95 -3.12 2.00
CA ALA A 45 1.45 -3.99 0.92
C ALA A 45 1.53 -5.47 1.36
N VAL A 46 1.99 -5.73 2.58
CA VAL A 46 2.04 -7.08 3.17
C VAL A 46 0.63 -7.65 3.34
N GLU A 47 -0.32 -6.84 3.79
CA GLU A 47 -1.72 -7.24 3.93
C GLU A 47 -2.31 -7.69 2.59
N ILE A 48 -2.18 -6.86 1.54
CA ILE A 48 -2.69 -7.20 0.20
C ILE A 48 -2.05 -8.51 -0.31
N ALA A 49 -0.75 -8.69 -0.12
CA ALA A 49 -0.04 -9.88 -0.56
C ALA A 49 -0.57 -11.14 0.15
N ASN A 50 -0.81 -11.05 1.47
CA ASN A 50 -1.38 -12.14 2.26
C ASN A 50 -2.82 -12.46 1.83
N ASP A 51 -3.66 -11.44 1.64
CA ASP A 51 -5.05 -11.60 1.20
C ASP A 51 -5.12 -12.32 -0.16
N ARG A 52 -4.26 -11.94 -1.11
CA ARG A 52 -4.15 -12.60 -2.42
C ARG A 52 -3.67 -14.05 -2.30
N ALA A 53 -2.67 -14.31 -1.47
CA ALA A 53 -2.15 -15.66 -1.25
C ALA A 53 -3.21 -16.56 -0.59
N LEU A 54 -4.06 -16.01 0.28
CA LEU A 54 -5.18 -16.74 0.89
C LEU A 54 -6.28 -17.02 -0.13
N ALA A 55 -6.64 -16.05 -0.97
CA ALA A 55 -7.67 -16.20 -2.00
C ALA A 55 -7.28 -17.17 -3.13
N ALA A 56 -5.97 -17.38 -3.35
CA ALA A 56 -5.45 -18.33 -4.33
C ALA A 56 -5.37 -19.79 -3.82
N ARG A 57 -5.64 -20.04 -2.53
CA ARG A 57 -5.73 -21.38 -1.94
C ARG A 57 -7.13 -21.94 -2.06
#